data_AF-A0A961JMR5-F1
#
_entry.id   AF-A0A961JMR5-F1
#
_cell.length_a   1.000
_cell.length_b   1.000
_cell.length_c   1.000
_cell.angle_alpha   90.00
_cell.angle_beta   90.00
_cell.angle_gamma   90.00
#
_symmetry.space_group_name_H-M   'P 1'
#
loop_
_entity.id
_entity.type
_entity.pdbx_description
1 polymer ?
#
loop_
_entity_poly.entity_id
_entity_poly.type
_entity_poly.pdbx_seq_one_letter_code
_entity_poly.pdbx_strand_id
1 'polypeptide(L)'
;VMFLFFARPWADWYAMVLFIVAAFTDYLDGYLARAWKLETLFGAAMDPIADKALVMIALLVINGYAGLTPWIMLPSAIIIYREVFVSGLRESLGDRARALKVTNLAKWKTTSQMIAITLLFAKGVIEHHAVLEDGSYRRWLMGWSDWAGNAGIVLLWVAGGLTILTGWDYFRKALPFLRETAHD
;
A
#
# COMPACT_ATOMS: atom_id res chain seq x y z
N VAL A 1 -2.74 5.09 15.98
CA VAL A 1 -3.72 5.80 16.85
C VAL A 1 -4.91 4.92 17.20
N MET A 2 -5.70 4.42 16.24
CA MET A 2 -6.88 3.60 16.58
C MET A 2 -6.55 2.39 17.47
N PHE A 3 -5.50 1.64 17.13
CA PHE A 3 -5.06 0.50 17.95
C PHE A 3 -4.40 0.85 19.30
N LEU A 4 -4.13 2.14 19.56
CA LEU A 4 -3.60 2.60 20.86
C LEU A 4 -4.74 3.00 21.82
N PHE A 5 -5.85 3.50 21.28
CA PHE A 5 -6.97 4.03 22.07
C PHE A 5 -8.18 3.10 22.12
N PHE A 6 -8.32 2.18 21.15
CA PHE A 6 -9.44 1.25 21.09
C PHE A 6 -8.95 -0.18 21.30
N ALA A 7 -9.65 -0.91 22.17
CA ALA A 7 -9.51 -2.36 22.24
C ALA A 7 -10.09 -2.99 20.98
N ARG A 8 -9.53 -4.15 20.57
CA ARG A 8 -10.19 -4.98 19.56
C ARG A 8 -11.55 -5.42 20.09
N PRO A 9 -12.62 -5.35 19.27
CA PRO A 9 -12.63 -5.24 17.79
C PRO A 9 -12.71 -3.85 17.19
N TRP A 10 -13.05 -2.83 17.97
CA TRP A 10 -13.37 -1.51 17.43
C TRP A 10 -12.19 -0.91 16.65
N ALA A 11 -10.96 -1.19 17.10
CA ALA A 11 -9.74 -0.79 16.38
C ALA A 11 -9.64 -1.35 14.95
N ASP A 12 -10.02 -2.60 14.71
CA ASP A 12 -9.94 -3.25 13.41
C ASP A 12 -10.97 -2.64 12.43
N TRP A 13 -12.19 -2.38 12.92
CA TRP A 13 -13.23 -1.66 12.16
C TRP A 13 -12.83 -0.24 11.81
N TYR A 14 -12.37 0.53 12.79
CA TYR A 14 -11.94 1.91 12.53
C TYR A 14 -10.75 1.94 11.57
N ALA A 15 -9.79 1.02 11.69
CA ALA A 15 -8.66 0.95 10.77
C ALA A 15 -9.09 0.63 9.34
N MET A 16 -9.98 -0.35 9.14
CA MET A 16 -10.50 -0.71 7.82
C MET A 16 -11.28 0.46 7.19
N VAL A 17 -12.19 1.07 7.95
CA VAL A 17 -12.99 2.21 7.46
C VAL A 17 -12.09 3.41 7.14
N LEU A 18 -11.16 3.75 8.02
CA LEU A 18 -10.21 4.84 7.78
C LEU A 18 -9.35 4.57 6.54
N PHE A 19 -8.86 3.35 6.36
CA PHE A 19 -8.07 2.99 5.19
C PHE A 19 -8.89 3.12 3.90
N ILE A 20 -10.12 2.59 3.86
CA ILE A 20 -10.99 2.67 2.69
C ILE A 20 -11.33 4.13 2.37
N VAL A 21 -11.72 4.92 3.37
CA VAL A 21 -12.05 6.34 3.19
C VAL A 21 -10.84 7.13 2.73
N ALA A 22 -9.66 6.91 3.32
CA ALA A 22 -8.42 7.57 2.90
C ALA A 22 -8.04 7.21 1.46
N ALA A 23 -8.06 5.92 1.11
CA ALA A 23 -7.77 5.46 -0.25
C ALA A 23 -8.75 6.01 -1.29
N PHE A 24 -10.03 6.10 -0.93
CA PHE A 24 -11.06 6.67 -1.80
C PHE A 24 -10.94 8.19 -1.94
N THR A 25 -10.61 8.89 -0.85
CA THR A 25 -10.41 10.34 -0.85
C THR A 25 -9.19 10.71 -1.70
N ASP A 26 -8.09 9.96 -1.58
CA ASP A 26 -6.88 10.15 -2.40
C ASP A 26 -7.17 9.98 -3.91
N TYR A 27 -7.97 8.95 -4.26
CA TYR A 27 -8.44 8.76 -5.62
C TYR A 27 -9.28 9.94 -6.14
N LEU A 28 -10.19 10.46 -5.29
CA LEU A 28 -11.06 11.59 -5.62
C LEU A 28 -10.27 12.89 -5.75
N ASP A 29 -9.38 13.20 -4.82
CA ASP A 29 -8.57 14.42 -4.83
C ASP A 29 -7.69 14.46 -6.08
N GLY A 30 -7.08 13.33 -6.45
CA GLY A 30 -6.35 13.21 -7.70
C GLY A 30 -7.23 13.37 -8.95
N TYR A 31 -8.51 12.97 -8.90
CA TYR A 31 -9.46 13.18 -10.01
C TYR A 31 -9.90 14.65 -10.12
N LEU A 32 -10.25 15.27 -9.00
CA LEU A 32 -10.71 16.67 -8.90
C LEU A 32 -9.60 17.66 -9.25
N ALA A 33 -8.36 17.43 -8.77
CA ALA A 33 -7.21 18.26 -9.10
C ALA A 33 -6.96 18.34 -10.62
N ARG A 34 -7.02 17.19 -11.30
CA ARG A 34 -6.91 17.10 -12.77
C ARG A 34 -8.07 17.76 -13.50
N ALA A 35 -9.28 17.70 -12.94
CA ALA A 35 -10.47 18.28 -13.54
C ALA A 35 -10.51 19.81 -13.40
N TRP A 36 -10.01 20.36 -12.29
CA TRP A 36 -10.18 21.78 -11.95
C TRP A 36 -8.92 22.64 -12.12
N LYS A 37 -7.76 22.05 -12.44
CA LYS A 37 -6.47 22.78 -12.67
C LYS A 37 -6.06 23.71 -11.53
N LEU A 38 -6.61 23.52 -10.34
CA LEU A 38 -6.33 24.30 -9.12
C LEU A 38 -5.46 23.46 -8.21
N GLU A 39 -4.17 23.39 -8.52
CA GLU A 39 -3.17 22.71 -7.70
C GLU A 39 -2.34 23.78 -6.97
N THR A 40 -2.36 23.75 -5.63
CA THR A 40 -1.41 24.54 -4.84
C THR A 40 -0.05 23.83 -4.83
N LEU A 41 1.05 24.59 -4.80
CA LEU A 41 2.40 24.03 -4.72
C LEU A 41 2.59 23.10 -3.52
N PHE A 42 1.97 23.45 -2.38
CA PHE A 42 2.02 22.64 -1.16
C PHE A 42 1.24 21.33 -1.32
N GLY A 43 0.00 21.39 -1.84
CA GLY A 43 -0.81 20.20 -2.06
C GLY A 43 -0.16 19.22 -3.04
N ALA A 44 0.36 19.72 -4.16
CA ALA A 44 1.06 18.91 -5.15
C ALA A 44 2.34 18.24 -4.62
N ALA A 45 3.00 18.84 -3.63
CA ALA A 45 4.16 18.25 -2.96
C ALA A 45 3.78 17.20 -1.90
N MET A 46 2.68 17.41 -1.18
CA MET A 46 2.22 16.50 -0.12
C MET A 46 1.53 15.25 -0.65
N ASP A 47 0.83 15.34 -1.78
CA ASP A 47 0.05 14.26 -2.38
C ASP A 47 0.87 12.95 -2.58
N PRO A 48 2.06 12.97 -3.21
CA PRO A 48 2.87 11.74 -3.38
C PRO A 48 3.52 11.22 -2.09
N ILE A 49 3.53 12.02 -1.02
CA ILE A 49 4.05 11.63 0.30
C ILE A 49 2.92 10.94 1.09
N ALA A 50 1.72 11.50 1.05
CA ALA A 50 0.54 10.94 1.71
C ALA A 50 0.19 9.54 1.18
N ASP A 51 0.19 9.35 -0.15
CA ASP A 51 -0.09 8.06 -0.80
C ASP A 51 0.84 6.94 -0.29
N LYS A 52 2.15 7.20 -0.25
CA LYS A 52 3.13 6.22 0.23
C LYS A 52 3.03 6.00 1.73
N ALA A 53 2.81 7.06 2.51
CA ALA A 53 2.66 6.94 3.95
C ALA A 53 1.44 6.08 4.31
N LEU A 54 0.32 6.24 3.59
CA LEU A 54 -0.88 5.44 3.77
C LEU A 54 -0.60 3.94 3.63
N VAL A 55 0.07 3.54 2.54
CA VAL A 55 0.46 2.14 2.30
C VAL A 55 1.41 1.65 3.39
N MET A 56 2.51 2.37 3.64
CA MET A 56 3.56 1.90 4.55
C MET A 56 2.99 1.69 5.96
N ILE A 57 2.16 2.63 6.44
CA ILE A 57 1.50 2.52 7.74
C ILE A 57 0.52 1.35 7.75
N ALA A 58 -0.28 1.16 6.70
CA ALA A 58 -1.21 0.03 6.61
C ALA A 58 -0.47 -1.32 6.69
N LEU A 59 0.64 -1.48 5.95
CA LEU A 59 1.45 -2.70 6.01
C LEU A 59 2.09 -2.93 7.38
N LEU A 60 2.58 -1.87 8.05
CA LEU A 60 3.12 -1.97 9.40
C LEU A 60 2.04 -2.42 10.41
N VAL A 61 0.85 -1.85 10.33
CA VAL A 61 -0.31 -2.23 11.15
C VAL A 61 -0.68 -3.70 10.90
N ILE A 62 -0.79 -4.11 9.63
CA ILE A 62 -1.10 -5.50 9.28
C ILE A 62 -0.04 -6.45 9.84
N ASN A 63 1.24 -6.13 9.72
CA ASN A 63 2.31 -6.97 10.28
C ASN A 63 2.24 -7.07 11.80
N GLY A 64 1.92 -5.97 12.49
CA GLY A 64 1.79 -5.97 13.95
C GLY A 64 0.56 -6.73 14.45
N TYR A 65 -0.55 -6.74 13.71
CA TYR A 65 -1.85 -7.20 14.20
C TYR A 65 -2.40 -8.47 13.52
N ALA A 66 -2.01 -8.79 12.28
CA ALA A 66 -2.37 -10.04 11.60
C ALA A 66 -1.41 -11.20 11.94
N GLY A 67 -0.41 -10.94 12.78
CA GLY A 67 0.68 -11.85 13.10
C GLY A 67 1.90 -11.57 12.23
N LEU A 68 3.07 -11.50 12.85
CA LEU A 68 4.38 -11.34 12.20
C LEU A 68 4.79 -12.63 11.46
N THR A 69 3.93 -13.10 10.56
CA THR A 69 4.22 -14.27 9.74
C THR A 69 5.19 -13.86 8.63
N PRO A 70 6.22 -14.68 8.34
CA PRO A 70 7.15 -14.40 7.24
C PRO A 70 6.46 -14.15 5.90
N TRP A 71 5.29 -14.76 5.69
CA TRP A 71 4.47 -14.64 4.48
C TRP A 71 3.90 -13.25 4.24
N ILE A 72 3.66 -12.47 5.28
CA ILE A 72 3.22 -11.07 5.18
C ILE A 72 4.42 -10.12 5.29
N MET A 73 5.36 -10.44 6.19
CA MET A 73 6.49 -9.59 6.51
C MET A 73 7.45 -9.39 5.34
N LEU A 74 7.82 -10.47 4.64
CA LEU A 74 8.75 -10.40 3.51
C LEU A 74 8.24 -9.51 2.37
N PRO A 75 7.03 -9.73 1.79
CA PRO A 75 6.54 -8.87 0.72
C PRO A 75 6.29 -7.43 1.21
N SER A 76 5.87 -7.25 2.46
CA SER A 76 5.71 -5.89 3.04
C SER A 76 7.03 -5.13 3.10
N ALA A 77 8.11 -5.77 3.56
CA ALA A 77 9.42 -5.16 3.64
C ALA A 77 9.96 -4.78 2.24
N ILE A 78 9.76 -5.65 1.25
CA ILE A 78 10.11 -5.38 -0.16
C ILE A 78 9.35 -4.15 -0.68
N ILE A 79 8.05 -4.06 -0.40
CA ILE A 79 7.21 -2.93 -0.82
C ILE A 79 7.70 -1.63 -0.20
N ILE A 80 7.86 -1.61 1.13
CA ILE A 80 8.29 -0.42 1.89
C ILE A 80 9.68 0.04 1.42
N TYR A 81 10.65 -0.87 1.34
CA TYR A 81 12.00 -0.55 0.87
C TYR A 81 11.98 0.12 -0.50
N ARG A 82 11.23 -0.45 -1.46
CA ARG A 82 11.15 0.09 -2.81
C ARG A 82 10.45 1.44 -2.84
N GLU A 83 9.40 1.65 -2.05
CA GLU A 83 8.70 2.94 -1.98
C GLU A 83 9.62 4.05 -1.51
N VAL A 84 10.45 3.80 -0.50
CA VAL A 84 11.49 4.75 -0.06
C VAL A 84 12.58 4.91 -1.14
N PHE A 85 13.12 3.81 -1.65
CA PHE A 85 14.24 3.80 -2.59
C PHE A 85 13.92 4.54 -3.90
N VAL A 86 12.80 4.21 -4.55
CA VAL A 86 12.40 4.85 -5.82
C VAL A 86 12.02 6.32 -5.59
N SER A 87 11.49 6.67 -4.42
CA SER A 87 11.24 8.07 -4.07
C SER A 87 12.53 8.86 -3.96
N GLY A 88 13.52 8.35 -3.22
CA GLY A 88 14.83 9.00 -3.10
C GLY A 88 15.55 9.13 -4.44
N LEU A 89 15.48 8.11 -5.30
CA LEU A 89 16.00 8.20 -6.68
C LEU A 89 15.27 9.24 -7.52
N ARG A 90 13.95 9.36 -7.37
CA ARG A 90 13.17 10.34 -8.12
C ARG A 90 13.50 11.77 -7.68
N GLU A 91 13.69 11.96 -6.39
CA GLU A 91 14.10 13.23 -5.81
C GLU A 91 15.52 13.63 -6.26
N SER A 92 16.48 12.70 -6.22
CA SER A 92 17.86 12.99 -6.64
C SER A 92 18.00 13.33 -8.12
N LEU A 93 17.13 12.78 -8.97
CA LEU A 93 17.11 13.07 -10.41
C LEU A 93 16.37 14.37 -10.77
N GLY A 94 15.62 14.97 -9.84
CA GLY A 94 14.87 16.20 -10.07
C GLY A 94 14.00 16.16 -11.33
N ASP A 95 14.11 17.18 -12.18
CA ASP A 95 13.34 17.30 -13.42
C ASP A 95 13.63 16.18 -14.43
N ARG A 96 14.83 15.57 -14.38
CA ARG A 96 15.20 14.45 -15.28
C ARG A 96 14.36 13.21 -14.99
N ALA A 97 13.87 13.05 -13.76
CA ALA A 97 12.96 11.96 -13.41
C ALA A 97 11.64 12.01 -14.19
N ARG A 98 11.22 13.20 -14.64
CA ARG A 98 9.97 13.39 -15.40
C ARG A 98 10.03 12.74 -16.79
N ALA A 99 11.24 12.49 -17.33
CA ALA A 99 11.46 11.77 -18.58
C ALA A 99 11.29 10.25 -18.44
N LEU A 100 11.30 9.72 -17.22
CA LEU A 100 11.14 8.29 -16.95
C LEU A 100 9.65 7.90 -17.04
N LYS A 101 9.24 7.41 -18.20
CA LYS A 101 7.85 6.94 -18.43
C LYS A 101 7.46 5.86 -17.43
N VAL A 102 6.31 6.05 -16.79
CA VAL A 102 5.66 5.07 -15.92
C VAL A 102 5.18 3.89 -16.76
N THR A 103 5.53 2.67 -16.37
CA THR A 103 5.08 1.45 -17.05
C THR A 103 3.69 1.04 -16.57
N ASN A 104 2.92 0.34 -17.41
CA ASN A 104 1.61 -0.20 -17.00
C ASN A 104 1.73 -1.20 -15.83
N LEU A 105 2.88 -1.86 -15.67
CA LEU A 105 3.18 -2.74 -14.54
C LEU A 105 3.12 -1.99 -13.20
N ALA A 106 3.52 -0.71 -13.17
CA ALA A 106 3.45 0.10 -11.95
C ALA A 106 2.00 0.36 -11.52
N LYS A 107 1.06 0.46 -12.46
CA LYS A 107 -0.37 0.60 -12.15
C LYS A 107 -0.93 -0.69 -11.54
N TRP A 108 -0.64 -1.83 -12.16
CA TRP A 108 -1.06 -3.14 -11.65
C TRP A 108 -0.50 -3.43 -10.25
N LYS A 109 0.75 -3.01 -9.97
CA LYS A 109 1.36 -3.10 -8.63
C LYS A 109 0.51 -2.39 -7.58
N THR A 110 0.15 -1.12 -7.82
CA THR A 110 -0.62 -0.34 -6.84
C THR A 110 -2.01 -0.93 -6.65
N THR A 111 -2.70 -1.32 -7.72
CA THR A 111 -4.02 -1.95 -7.61
C THR A 111 -3.96 -3.25 -6.81
N SER A 112 -3.00 -4.13 -7.10
CA SER A 112 -2.86 -5.39 -6.35
C SER A 112 -2.54 -5.16 -4.88
N GLN A 113 -1.72 -4.14 -4.58
CA GLN A 113 -1.34 -3.77 -3.22
C GLN A 113 -2.53 -3.23 -2.41
N MET A 114 -3.34 -2.33 -2.99
CA MET A 114 -4.51 -1.78 -2.31
C MET A 114 -5.58 -2.84 -2.05
N ILE A 115 -5.81 -3.74 -3.01
CA ILE A 115 -6.73 -4.87 -2.83
C ILE A 115 -6.20 -5.84 -1.76
N ALA A 116 -4.90 -6.15 -1.76
CA ALA A 116 -4.28 -7.01 -0.76
C ALA A 116 -4.48 -6.47 0.65
N ILE A 117 -4.16 -5.19 0.88
CA ILE A 117 -4.31 -4.52 2.18
C ILE A 117 -5.79 -4.56 2.63
N THR A 118 -6.72 -4.27 1.72
CA THR A 118 -8.16 -4.29 2.02
C THR A 118 -8.62 -5.69 2.45
N LEU A 119 -8.21 -6.74 1.74
CA LEU A 119 -8.57 -8.12 2.08
C LEU A 119 -7.94 -8.58 3.41
N LEU A 120 -6.72 -8.15 3.71
CA LEU A 120 -6.05 -8.48 4.96
C LEU A 120 -6.70 -7.79 6.16
N PHE A 121 -7.18 -6.55 6.02
CA PHE A 121 -8.04 -5.92 7.03
C PHE A 121 -9.40 -6.62 7.15
N ALA A 122 -10.01 -6.99 6.03
CA ALA A 122 -11.28 -7.71 6.02
C ALA A 122 -11.18 -9.06 6.75
N LYS A 123 -10.08 -9.81 6.57
CA LYS A 123 -9.78 -11.02 7.36
C LYS A 123 -9.88 -10.74 8.86
N GLY A 124 -9.17 -9.72 9.36
CA GLY A 124 -9.17 -9.39 10.78
C GLY A 124 -10.56 -9.04 11.32
N VAL A 125 -11.34 -8.29 10.54
CA VAL A 125 -12.72 -7.92 10.88
C VAL A 125 -13.64 -9.15 10.92
N ILE A 126 -13.57 -10.02 9.91
CA ILE A 126 -14.43 -11.22 9.81
C ILE A 126 -14.07 -12.25 10.88
N GLU A 127 -12.77 -12.50 11.09
CA GLU A 127 -12.28 -13.43 12.11
C GLU A 127 -12.78 -13.05 13.50
N HIS A 128 -12.76 -11.75 13.82
CA HIS A 128 -13.29 -11.30 15.09
C HIS A 128 -14.80 -11.51 15.22
N HIS A 129 -15.59 -11.12 14.22
CA HIS A 129 -17.04 -11.37 14.24
C HIS A 129 -17.36 -12.86 14.36
N ALA A 130 -16.56 -13.72 13.74
CA ALA A 130 -16.72 -15.17 13.86
C ALA A 130 -16.52 -15.69 15.28
N VAL A 131 -15.71 -15.02 16.12
CA VAL A 131 -15.47 -15.42 17.52
C VAL A 131 -16.69 -15.16 18.41
N LEU A 132 -17.54 -14.20 18.05
CA LEU A 132 -18.76 -13.85 18.80
C LEU A 132 -19.96 -14.76 18.49
N GLU A 133 -19.82 -15.60 17.47
CA GLU A 133 -20.89 -16.42 16.91
C GLU A 133 -20.61 -17.91 17.15
N ASP A 134 -21.66 -18.73 17.12
CA ASP A 134 -21.53 -20.17 17.33
C ASP A 134 -22.19 -21.00 16.23
N GLY A 135 -21.80 -22.28 16.15
CA GLY A 135 -22.39 -23.25 15.23
C GLY A 135 -22.01 -23.07 13.77
N SER A 136 -22.99 -23.23 12.87
CA SER A 136 -22.78 -23.20 11.41
C SER A 136 -22.40 -21.82 10.89
N TYR A 137 -22.89 -20.76 11.51
CA TYR A 137 -22.62 -19.38 11.10
C TYR A 137 -21.16 -18.99 11.35
N ARG A 138 -20.60 -19.33 12.52
CA ARG A 138 -19.17 -19.18 12.81
C ARG A 138 -18.29 -19.88 11.78
N ARG A 139 -18.61 -21.11 11.40
CA ARG A 139 -17.84 -21.87 10.39
C ARG A 139 -17.89 -21.20 9.03
N TRP A 140 -19.05 -20.67 8.65
CA TRP A 140 -19.22 -19.92 7.41
C TRP A 140 -18.36 -18.65 7.42
N LEU A 141 -18.41 -17.85 8.49
CA LEU A 141 -17.58 -16.65 8.64
C LEU A 141 -16.07 -16.95 8.64
N MET A 142 -15.63 -17.99 9.35
CA MET A 142 -14.23 -18.40 9.33
C MET A 142 -13.76 -18.79 7.93
N GLY A 143 -14.60 -19.48 7.14
CA GLY A 143 -14.28 -19.78 5.74
C GLY A 143 -14.06 -18.53 4.87
N TRP A 144 -14.88 -17.49 5.07
CA TRP A 144 -14.68 -16.20 4.40
C TRP A 144 -13.43 -15.47 4.88
N SER A 145 -13.13 -15.53 6.18
CA SER A 145 -11.90 -14.96 6.74
C SER A 145 -10.66 -15.62 6.14
N ASP A 146 -10.61 -16.94 6.09
CA ASP A 146 -9.49 -17.70 5.52
C ASP A 146 -9.33 -17.41 4.03
N TRP A 147 -10.44 -17.34 3.29
CA TRP A 147 -10.42 -16.98 1.87
C TRP A 147 -9.85 -15.57 1.66
N ALA A 148 -10.35 -14.58 2.40
CA ALA A 148 -9.88 -13.20 2.31
C ALA A 148 -8.40 -13.08 2.71
N GLY A 149 -7.98 -13.77 3.77
CA GLY A 149 -6.59 -13.83 4.20
C GLY A 149 -5.66 -14.40 3.16
N ASN A 150 -5.99 -15.57 2.62
CA ASN A 150 -5.17 -16.24 1.60
C ASN A 150 -5.11 -15.43 0.30
N ALA A 151 -6.25 -14.91 -0.17
CA ALA A 151 -6.30 -14.04 -1.34
C ALA A 151 -5.47 -12.75 -1.13
N GLY A 152 -5.57 -12.15 0.06
CA GLY A 152 -4.79 -10.98 0.45
C GLY A 152 -3.28 -11.25 0.45
N ILE A 153 -2.84 -12.37 1.02
CA ILE A 153 -1.42 -12.77 1.02
C ILE A 153 -0.92 -13.00 -0.42
N VAL A 154 -1.67 -13.74 -1.24
CA VAL A 154 -1.29 -13.99 -2.65
C VAL A 154 -1.15 -12.68 -3.41
N LEU A 155 -2.10 -11.76 -3.26
CA LEU A 155 -2.02 -10.45 -3.90
C LEU A 155 -0.88 -9.60 -3.36
N LEU A 156 -0.53 -9.72 -2.08
CA LEU A 156 0.61 -9.04 -1.48
C LEU A 156 1.94 -9.55 -2.07
N TRP A 157 2.06 -10.86 -2.33
CA TRP A 157 3.20 -11.43 -3.03
C TRP A 157 3.27 -11.01 -4.50
N VAL A 158 2.13 -10.98 -5.20
CA VAL A 158 2.05 -10.42 -6.56
C VAL A 158 2.51 -8.96 -6.56
N ALA A 159 2.02 -8.15 -5.62
CA ALA A 159 2.44 -6.77 -5.46
C ALA A 159 3.94 -6.65 -5.17
N GLY A 160 4.50 -7.49 -4.30
CA GLY A 160 5.93 -7.55 -4.00
C GLY A 160 6.76 -7.90 -5.23
N GLY A 161 6.35 -8.90 -6.01
CA GLY A 161 7.01 -9.29 -7.26
C GLY A 161 6.99 -8.16 -8.30
N LEU A 162 5.82 -7.56 -8.54
CA LEU A 162 5.70 -6.39 -9.41
C LEU A 162 6.52 -5.19 -8.91
N THR A 163 6.65 -5.06 -7.58
CA THR A 163 7.45 -4.00 -6.96
C THR A 163 8.93 -4.16 -7.27
N ILE A 164 9.46 -5.38 -7.18
CA ILE A 164 10.86 -5.67 -7.56
C ILE A 164 11.08 -5.37 -9.04
N LEU A 165 10.21 -5.89 -9.92
CA LEU A 165 10.33 -5.70 -11.36
C LEU A 165 10.32 -4.23 -11.75
N THR A 166 9.37 -3.47 -11.22
CA THR A 166 9.25 -2.03 -11.50
C THR A 166 10.35 -1.21 -10.85
N GLY A 167 10.83 -1.62 -9.68
CA GLY A 167 11.97 -0.98 -9.00
C GLY A 167 13.27 -1.15 -9.80
N TRP A 168 13.52 -2.35 -10.30
CA TRP A 168 14.68 -2.64 -11.15
C TRP A 168 14.63 -1.89 -12.48
N ASP A 169 13.47 -1.88 -13.15
CA ASP A 169 13.27 -1.12 -14.40
C ASP A 169 13.56 0.38 -14.19
N TYR A 170 13.05 0.94 -13.09
CA TYR A 170 13.31 2.34 -12.74
C TYR A 170 14.80 2.59 -12.47
N PHE A 171 15.43 1.77 -11.63
CA PHE A 171 16.85 1.90 -11.30
C PHE A 171 17.75 1.81 -12.53
N ARG A 172 17.49 0.86 -13.43
CA ARG A 172 18.25 0.71 -14.68
C ARG A 172 18.16 1.95 -15.57
N LYS A 173 16.97 2.57 -15.64
CA LYS A 173 16.76 3.81 -16.40
C LYS A 173 17.35 5.04 -15.71
N ALA A 174 17.42 5.04 -14.38
CA ALA A 174 18.03 6.09 -13.57
C ALA A 174 19.57 6.08 -13.60
N LEU A 175 20.18 4.90 -13.72
CA LEU A 175 21.62 4.70 -13.59
C LEU A 175 22.49 5.57 -14.52
N PRO A 176 22.16 5.80 -15.81
CA PRO A 176 22.95 6.67 -16.68
C PRO A 176 22.99 8.11 -16.16
N PHE A 177 21.86 8.65 -15.72
CA PHE A 177 21.76 10.02 -15.22
C PHE A 177 22.54 10.25 -13.93
N LEU A 178 22.62 9.24 -13.05
CA LEU A 178 23.40 9.30 -11.81
C LEU A 178 24.91 9.30 -12.05
N ARG A 179 25.36 8.70 -13.17
CA ARG A 179 26.79 8.64 -13.53
C ARG A 179 27.29 9.92 -14.18
N GLU A 180 26.42 10.65 -14.88
CA GLU A 180 26.78 11.92 -15.52
C GLU A 180 27.04 13.06 -14.52
N THR A 181 26.37 13.06 -13.37
CA THR A 181 26.48 14.13 -12.36
C THR A 181 27.74 14.10 -11.49
N ALA A 182 28.65 13.13 -11.67
CA ALA A 182 29.84 13.02 -10.82
C ALA A 182 31.06 13.83 -11.33
N HIS A 183 30.95 14.54 -12.45
CA HIS A 183 32.07 15.17 -13.14
C HIS A 183 31.98 16.69 -13.38
N ASP A 184 30.96 17.37 -12.84
CA ASP A 184 30.87 18.84 -12.83
C ASP A 184 30.84 19.35 -11.39
#